data_AF-A0A352JVC1-F1
#
_entry.id   AF-A0A352JVC1-F1
#
_cell.length_a   1.000
_cell.length_b   1.000
_cell.length_c   1.000
_cell.angle_alpha   90.00
_cell.angle_beta   90.00
_cell.angle_gamma   90.00
#
_symmetry.space_group_name_H-M   'P 1'
#
loop_
_entity.id
_entity.type
_entity.pdbx_description
1 polymer ?
#
loop_
_entity_poly.entity_id
_entity_poly.type
_entity_poly.pdbx_seq_one_letter_code
_entity_poly.pdbx_strand_id
1 'polypeptide(L)' 'EAPSLISQVYLQGGGSALDISGNYAYMASGTCGLAVINISNPTSPVFHSIFDTPGTAYGVL' A
#
# COMPACT_ATOMS: atom_id res chain seq x y z
N GLU A 1 15.89 21.37 0.53
CA GLU A 1 14.47 21.69 0.25
C GLU A 1 13.57 20.89 1.19
N ALA A 2 12.34 21.35 1.41
CA ALA A 2 11.33 20.56 2.13
C ALA A 2 10.70 19.52 1.18
N PRO A 3 10.30 18.33 1.68
CA PRO A 3 9.59 17.36 0.87
C PRO A 3 8.25 17.92 0.36
N SER A 4 7.87 17.51 -0.85
CA SER A 4 6.58 17.85 -1.46
C SER A 4 5.80 16.58 -1.84
N LEU A 5 4.48 16.65 -1.73
CA LEU A 5 3.59 15.56 -2.14
C LEU A 5 3.43 15.56 -3.67
N ILE A 6 3.74 14.45 -4.32
CA ILE A 6 3.61 14.29 -5.79
C ILE A 6 2.32 13.57 -6.21
N SER A 7 1.86 12.60 -5.42
CA SER A 7 0.69 11.76 -5.73
C SER A 7 0.22 11.02 -4.47
N GLN A 8 -1.00 10.48 -4.51
CA GLN A 8 -1.56 9.64 -3.44
C GLN A 8 -2.58 8.65 -3.98
N VAL A 9 -2.73 7.51 -3.30
CA VAL A 9 -3.78 6.51 -3.54
C VAL A 9 -4.54 6.31 -2.24
N TYR A 10 -5.86 6.37 -2.30
CA TYR A 10 -6.72 6.07 -1.16
C TYR A 10 -7.04 4.59 -1.12
N LEU A 11 -6.72 3.95 0.01
CA LEU A 11 -6.97 2.55 0.26
C LEU A 11 -7.91 2.40 1.45
N GLN A 12 -8.70 1.33 1.47
CA GLN A 12 -9.59 1.03 2.59
C GLN A 12 -8.82 0.35 3.74
N GLY A 13 -9.50 0.07 4.85
CA GLY A 13 -8.99 -0.82 5.90
C GLY A 13 -8.01 -0.21 6.92
N GLY A 14 -7.45 0.97 6.62
CA GLY A 14 -6.47 1.64 7.49
C GLY A 14 -5.10 0.96 7.45
N GLY A 15 -4.09 1.69 6.94
CA GLY A 15 -2.73 1.17 6.83
C GLY A 15 -2.01 1.14 8.18
N SER A 16 -1.62 -0.03 8.67
CA SER A 16 -0.80 -0.16 9.88
C SER A 16 0.70 -0.30 9.60
N ALA A 17 1.06 -0.76 8.40
CA ALA A 17 2.43 -0.92 7.95
C ALA A 17 2.52 -0.81 6.42
N LEU A 18 3.70 -0.43 5.92
CA LEU A 18 4.02 -0.28 4.50
C LEU A 18 5.44 -0.79 4.25
N ASP A 19 5.63 -1.59 3.20
CA ASP A 19 6.96 -1.98 2.69
C ASP A 19 7.00 -1.87 1.16
N ILE A 20 8.19 -1.71 0.59
CA ILE A 20 8.41 -1.52 -0.84
C ILE A 20 9.38 -2.58 -1.36
N SER A 21 8.94 -3.33 -2.37
CA SER A 21 9.78 -4.28 -3.09
C SER A 21 9.66 -4.07 -4.60
N GLY A 22 10.74 -3.59 -5.21
CA GLY A 22 10.78 -3.23 -6.62
C GLY A 22 9.79 -2.13 -6.96
N ASN A 23 8.89 -2.41 -7.92
CA ASN A 23 7.86 -1.47 -8.39
C ASN A 23 6.54 -1.58 -7.62
N TYR A 24 6.54 -2.22 -6.46
CA TYR A 24 5.34 -2.44 -5.66
C TYR A 24 5.51 -1.96 -4.24
N ALA A 25 4.46 -1.33 -3.72
CA ALA A 25 4.28 -1.09 -2.29
C ALA A 25 3.21 -2.05 -1.74
N TYR A 26 3.47 -2.58 -0.56
CA TYR A 26 2.64 -3.55 0.14
C TYR A 26 2.18 -2.92 1.45
N MET A 27 0.87 -2.84 1.67
CA MET A 27 0.28 -2.21 2.85
C MET A 27 -0.58 -3.21 3.62
N ALA A 28 -0.31 -3.36 4.91
CA ALA A 28 -1.21 -4.05 5.83
C ALA A 28 -2.46 -3.19 6.04
N SER A 29 -3.59 -3.60 5.46
CA SER A 29 -4.85 -2.86 5.32
C SER A 29 -5.91 -3.40 6.29
N GLY A 30 -5.52 -3.69 7.53
CA GLY A 30 -6.43 -4.13 8.57
C GLY A 30 -7.26 -5.35 8.17
N THR A 31 -8.58 -5.28 8.33
CA THR A 31 -9.51 -6.38 7.99
C THR A 31 -9.70 -6.56 6.48
N CYS A 32 -9.17 -5.67 5.65
CA CYS A 32 -9.18 -5.85 4.20
C CYS A 32 -8.05 -6.76 3.73
N GLY A 33 -7.04 -7.03 4.58
CA GLY A 33 -5.89 -7.88 4.27
C GLY A 33 -4.67 -7.10 3.78
N LEU A 34 -3.95 -7.62 2.79
CA LEU A 34 -2.74 -7.01 2.24
C LEU A 34 -3.03 -6.31 0.91
N ALA A 35 -2.97 -4.98 0.90
CA ALA A 35 -3.10 -4.20 -0.32
C ALA A 35 -1.76 -4.13 -1.07
N VAL A 36 -1.81 -4.30 -2.39
CA VAL A 36 -0.66 -4.19 -3.29
C VAL A 36 -0.88 -3.00 -4.23
N ILE A 37 0.12 -2.13 -4.30
CA ILE A 37 0.08 -0.89 -5.08
C ILE A 37 1.22 -0.94 -6.07
N ASN A 38 0.93 -0.77 -7.36
CA ASN A 38 1.96 -0.56 -8.37
C ASN A 38 2.44 0.90 -8.28
N ILE A 39 3.73 1.08 -8.04
CA ILE A 39 4.41 2.37 -7.89
C ILE A 39 5.45 2.62 -8.99
N SER A 40 5.39 1.88 -10.11
CA SER A 40 6.30 2.05 -11.25
C SER A 40 6.28 3.46 -11.85
N ASN A 41 5.14 4.17 -11.75
CA ASN A 41 5.04 5.60 -12.02
C ASN A 41 4.76 6.36 -10.71
N PRO A 42 5.75 7.05 -10.11
CA PRO A 42 5.58 7.77 -8.85
C PRO A 42 4.55 8.92 -8.90
N THR A 43 4.26 9.46 -10.09
CA THR A 43 3.26 10.53 -10.27
C THR A 43 1.84 9.97 -10.46
N SER A 44 1.71 8.67 -10.71
CA SER A 44 0.44 7.97 -10.89
C SER A 44 0.51 6.53 -10.38
N PRO A 45 0.70 6.32 -9.06
CA PRO A 45 0.60 5.01 -8.45
C PRO A 45 -0.83 4.47 -8.58
N VAL A 46 -0.96 3.15 -8.71
CA VAL A 46 -2.25 2.50 -8.96
C VAL A 46 -2.43 1.33 -8.00
N PHE A 47 -3.60 1.24 -7.36
CA PHE A 47 -4.00 0.04 -6.64
C PHE A 47 -4.00 -1.16 -7.60
N HIS A 48 -3.22 -2.18 -7.26
CA HIS A 48 -3.05 -3.35 -8.11
C HIS A 48 -4.00 -4.47 -7.70
N SER A 49 -3.98 -4.85 -6.42
CA SER A 49 -4.80 -5.94 -5.89
C SER A 49 -4.89 -5.89 -4.37
N ILE A 50 -5.81 -6.70 -3.83
CA ILE A 50 -5.85 -7.01 -2.40
C ILE A 50 -5.81 -8.52 -2.21
N PHE A 51 -4.98 -8.95 -1.27
CA PHE A 51 -4.93 -10.33 -0.81
C PHE A 51 -5.64 -10.41 0.53
N ASP A 52 -6.78 -11.08 0.55
CA ASP A 52 -7.50 -11.35 1.80
C ASP A 52 -6.64 -12.27 2.67
N THR A 53 -6.28 -11.77 3.85
CA THR A 53 -5.51 -12.52 4.85
C THR A 53 -6.46 -13.03 5.92
N PRO A 54 -6.28 -14.24 6.45
CA PRO A 54 -7.07 -14.66 7.60
C PRO A 54 -6.91 -13.68 8.78
N GLY A 55 -8.02 -13.07 9.21
CA GLY A 55 -8.01 -12.07 10.28
C GLY A 55 -7.51 -10.70 9.83
N THR A 56 -6.96 -9.94 10.77
CA THR A 56 -6.50 -8.56 10.52
C THR A 56 -5.03 -8.55 10.14
N ALA A 57 -4.69 -7.92 9.01
CA ALA A 57 -3.31 -7.64 8.64
C ALA A 57 -2.76 -6.48 9.48
N TYR A 58 -1.73 -6.75 10.28
CA TYR A 58 -1.08 -5.75 11.14
C TYR A 58 0.29 -5.29 10.64
N GLY A 59 0.95 -6.08 9.79
CA GLY A 59 2.33 -5.86 9.39
C GLY A 59 2.66 -6.41 8.02
N VAL A 60 3.79 -5.94 7.49
CA VAL A 60 4.47 -6.45 6.30
C VAL A 60 5.95 -6.67 6.69
N LEU A 61 6.59 -7.66 6.07
CA LEU A 61 7.96 -8.09 6.37
C LEU A 61 8.95 -7.51 5.37
#